data_AF-A0A7X7PGP3-F1
#
_entry.id   AF-A0A7X7PGP3-F1
#
_cell.length_a   1.000
_cell.length_b   1.000
_cell.length_c   1.000
_cell.angle_alpha   90.00
_cell.angle_beta   90.00
_cell.angle_gamma   90.00
#
_symmetry.space_group_name_H-M   'P 1'
#
loop_
_entity.id
_entity.type
_entity.pdbx_description
1 polymer ?
#
loop_
_entity_poly.entity_id
_entity_poly.type
_entity_poly.pdbx_seq_one_letter_code
_entity_poly.pdbx_strand_id
1 'polypeptide(L)' 'ELSGSGDFVAIDATGRASSWEPPYSPGTLVLHLPDDHTVPALPAAVPLEPTAAQQAASGLLVEGRLG' A
#
# COMPACT_ATOMS: atom_id res chain seq x y z
N GLU A 1 -4.10 -13.47 10.61
CA GLU A 1 -3.77 -12.34 11.50
C GLU A 1 -3.03 -11.30 10.67
N LEU A 2 -3.40 -10.01 10.77
CA LEU A 2 -2.56 -8.93 10.26
C LEU A 2 -1.37 -8.88 11.22
N SER A 3 -0.21 -9.37 10.79
CA SER A 3 0.97 -9.50 11.64
C SER A 3 1.50 -8.11 12.01
N GLY A 4 1.25 -7.69 13.24
CA GLY A 4 1.88 -6.53 13.87
C GLY A 4 1.05 -5.25 13.88
N SER A 5 1.33 -4.38 14.86
CA SER A 5 0.94 -2.98 14.84
C SER A 5 1.54 -2.29 13.61
N GLY A 6 0.84 -1.27 13.11
CA GLY A 6 1.24 -0.54 11.94
C GLY A 6 0.18 0.44 11.47
N ASP A 7 0.55 1.25 10.48
CA ASP A 7 -0.30 2.27 9.92
C ASP A 7 -0.88 1.81 8.58
N PHE A 8 -2.10 2.26 8.29
CA PHE A 8 -2.66 2.15 6.95
C PHE A 8 -2.34 3.41 6.16
N VAL A 9 -1.84 3.22 4.95
CA VAL A 9 -1.55 4.29 4.00
C VAL A 9 -2.27 4.06 2.69
N ALA A 10 -2.81 5.15 2.15
CA ALA A 10 -3.41 5.23 0.85
C ALA A 10 -2.41 5.81 -0.14
N ILE A 11 -2.28 5.18 -1.30
CA ILE A 11 -1.47 5.63 -2.43
C ILE A 11 -2.41 5.95 -3.59
N ASP A 12 -2.51 7.23 -3.93
CA ASP A 12 -3.36 7.70 -5.01
C ASP A 12 -2.80 7.33 -6.40
N ALA A 13 -3.55 7.67 -7.46
CA ALA A 13 -3.17 7.39 -8.84
C ALA A 13 -1.84 8.04 -9.26
N THR A 14 -1.42 9.12 -8.58
CA THR A 14 -0.15 9.83 -8.82
C THR A 14 1.03 9.23 -8.06
N GLY A 15 0.77 8.25 -7.18
CA GLY A 15 1.78 7.64 -6.33
C GLY A 15 2.02 8.39 -5.01
N ARG A 16 1.18 9.36 -4.65
CA ARG A 16 1.32 10.07 -3.37
C ARG A 16 0.71 9.24 -2.26
N ALA A 17 1.49 9.08 -1.19
CA ALA A 17 1.06 8.40 0.02
C ALA A 17 0.45 9.39 1.03
N SER A 18 -0.64 8.99 1.67
CA SER A 18 -1.23 9.68 2.83
C SER A 18 -1.73 8.64 3.83
N SER A 19 -1.89 9.03 5.10
CA SER A 19 -2.61 8.20 6.07
C SER A 19 -3.98 7.84 5.52
N TRP A 20 -4.36 6.57 5.64
CA TRP A 20 -5.66 6.11 5.19
C TRP A 20 -6.68 6.23 6.31
N GLU A 21 -7.78 6.91 6.02
CA GLU A 21 -8.98 6.91 6.84
C GLU A 21 -10.14 6.32 6.02
N PRO A 22 -11.01 5.50 6.63
CA PRO A 22 -12.22 5.03 5.95
C PRO A 22 -13.17 6.22 5.67
N PRO A 23 -13.97 6.17 4.58
CA PRO A 23 -14.18 5.04 3.70
C PRO A 23 -13.15 4.90 2.56
N TYR A 24 -13.08 3.70 1.97
CA TYR A 24 -12.24 3.41 0.80
C TYR A 24 -12.63 4.30 -0.40
N SER A 25 -11.62 4.87 -1.05
CA SER A 25 -11.79 5.60 -2.31
C SER A 25 -11.44 4.67 -3.49
N PRO A 26 -12.33 4.54 -4.50
CA PRO A 26 -12.05 3.73 -5.67
C PRO A 26 -10.82 4.26 -6.42
N GLY A 27 -9.96 3.34 -6.88
CA GLY A 27 -8.71 3.69 -7.57
C GLY A 27 -7.51 3.93 -6.64
N THR A 28 -7.68 3.82 -5.33
CA THR A 28 -6.60 4.00 -4.35
C THR A 28 -6.01 2.65 -3.93
N LEU A 29 -4.69 2.53 -3.94
CA LEU A 29 -4.00 1.39 -3.32
C LEU A 29 -3.89 1.63 -1.82
N VAL A 30 -4.38 0.72 -0.98
CA VAL A 30 -4.23 0.80 0.48
C VAL A 30 -3.30 -0.30 0.95
N LEU A 31 -2.24 0.09 1.66
CA LEU A 31 -1.27 -0.82 2.26
C LEU A 31 -1.32 -0.67 3.78
N HIS A 32 -1.24 -1.79 4.48
CA HIS A 32 -0.83 -1.82 5.89
C HIS A 32 0.71 -1.87 5.92
N LEU A 33 1.32 -0.88 6.55
CA LEU A 33 2.75 -0.81 6.81
C LEU A 33 3.02 -1.23 8.26
N PRO A 34 3.61 -2.41 8.49
CA PRO A 34 4.01 -2.83 9.83
C PRO A 34 5.07 -1.88 10.41
N ASP A 35 5.05 -1.69 11.74
CA ASP A 35 6.10 -0.94 12.46
C ASP A 35 7.49 -1.59 12.30
N ASP A 36 7.54 -2.91 12.14
CA ASP A 36 8.76 -3.64 11.82
C ASP A 36 9.05 -3.58 10.32
N HIS A 37 9.98 -2.72 9.92
CA HIS A 37 10.36 -2.51 8.52
C HIS A 37 11.08 -3.71 7.87
N THR A 38 11.38 -4.77 8.62
CA THR A 38 11.85 -6.04 8.05
C THR A 38 10.71 -6.90 7.51
N VAL A 39 9.47 -6.57 7.88
CA VAL A 39 8.24 -7.22 7.42
C VAL A 39 7.70 -6.47 6.20
N PRO A 40 7.36 -7.17 5.09
CA PRO A 40 6.75 -6.53 3.93
C PRO A 40 5.40 -5.88 4.26
N ALA A 41 5.07 -4.83 3.50
CA ALA A 41 3.74 -4.25 3.53
C ALA A 41 2.68 -5.27 3.10
N LEU A 42 1.48 -5.14 3.65
CA LEU A 42 0.35 -6.00 3.31
C LEU A 42 -0.70 -5.20 2.53
N PRO A 43 -1.13 -5.65 1.34
CA PRO A 43 -2.19 -4.99 0.60
C PRO A 43 -3.53 -5.17 1.32
N ALA A 44 -4.13 -4.06 1.74
CA ALA A 44 -5.47 -4.03 2.33
C ALA A 44 -6.55 -3.82 1.27
N ALA A 45 -6.26 -3.02 0.23
CA ALA A 45 -7.11 -2.86 -0.94
C ALA A 45 -6.26 -2.52 -2.17
N VAL A 46 -6.56 -3.16 -3.30
CA VAL A 46 -5.85 -2.96 -4.56
C VAL A 46 -6.86 -2.50 -5.61
N PRO A 47 -6.60 -1.39 -6.34
CA PRO A 47 -7.49 -0.95 -7.41
C PRO A 47 -7.47 -1.96 -8.56
N LEU A 48 -8.58 -2.06 -9.30
CA LEU A 48 -8.72 -2.99 -10.42
C LEU A 48 -7.69 -2.73 -11.53
N GLU A 49 -7.40 -1.46 -11.77
CA GLU A 49 -6.43 -1.00 -12.77
C GLU A 49 -5.38 -0.10 -12.07
N PRO A 50 -4.38 -0.67 -11.40
CA PRO A 50 -3.37 0.10 -10.70
C PRO A 50 -2.48 0.86 -11.69
N THR A 51 -2.20 2.13 -11.39
CA THR A 51 -1.29 2.95 -12.20
C THR A 51 0.15 2.45 -12.09
N ALA A 52 1.03 2.87 -13.00
CA ALA A 52 2.45 2.53 -12.94
C ALA A 52 3.09 2.91 -11.59
N ALA A 53 2.68 4.04 -11.00
CA ALA A 53 3.17 4.48 -9.70
C ALA A 53 2.71 3.54 -8.57
N GLN A 54 1.45 3.11 -8.60
CA GLN A 54 0.91 2.16 -7.62
C GLN A 54 1.51 0.76 -7.77
N GLN A 55 1.74 0.31 -9.01
CA GLN A 55 2.43 -0.94 -9.30
C GLN A 55 3.86 -0.92 -8.77
N ALA A 56 4.60 0.17 -9.00
CA ALA A 56 5.96 0.33 -8.48
C ALA A 56 5.98 0.33 -6.95
N ALA A 57 5.05 1.05 -6.30
CA ALA A 57 4.95 1.06 -4.84
C ALA A 57 4.64 -0.33 -4.28
N SER A 58 3.68 -1.05 -4.87
CA SER A 58 3.35 -2.42 -4.49
C SER A 58 4.53 -3.37 -4.70
N GLY A 59 5.21 -3.29 -5.85
CA GLY A 59 6.37 -4.12 -6.14
C GLY A 59 7.51 -3.93 -5.15
N LEU A 60 7.76 -2.69 -4.73
CA LEU A 60 8.80 -2.38 -3.77
C LEU A 60 8.41 -2.76 -2.34
N LEU A 61 7.22 -2.36 -1.88
CA LEU A 61 6.82 -2.47 -0.48
C LEU A 61 6.25 -3.84 -0.10
N VAL A 62 5.58 -4.51 -1.04
CA VAL A 62 4.95 -5.82 -0.80
C VAL A 62 5.84 -6.94 -1.31
N GLU A 63 6.40 -6.80 -2.51
CA GLU A 63 7.15 -7.88 -3.17
C GLU A 63 8.67 -7.80 -2.96
N GLY A 64 9.18 -6.69 -2.39
CA GLY A 64 10.61 -6.45 -2.22
C GLY A 64 11.40 -6.36 -3.53
N ARG A 65 10.72 -6.13 -4.66
CA ARG A 65 11.35 -5.97 -5.97
C ARG A 65 11.73 -4.50 -6.19
N LEU A 66 13.03 -4.26 -6.35
CA LEU A 66 13.53 -3.06 -7.01
C LEU A 66 13.24 -3.22 -8.51
N GLY A 67 12.36 -2.37 -9.03
CA GLY A 67 12.03 -2.29 -10.46
C GLY A 67 13.20 -1.82 -11.31
#